data_AF-A0A321L8K1-F1
#
_entry.id   AF-A0A321L8K1-F1
#
_cell.length_a   1.000
_cell.length_b   1.000
_cell.length_c   1.000
_cell.angle_alpha   90.00
_cell.angle_beta   90.00
_cell.angle_gamma   90.00
#
_symmetry.space_group_name_H-M   'P 1'
#
loop_
_entity.id
_entity.type
_entity.pdbx_description
1 polymer ?
#
loop_
_entity_poly.entity_id
_entity_poly.type
_entity_poly.pdbx_seq_one_letter_code
_entity_poly.pdbx_strand_id
1 'polypeptide(L)'
;MRELSVGPDSTVGMQVDGSLEMVIGVLGVLKAGGGYLPLDSVYPRERLTYMAEDANARVILTEEQYRSEWAGGELRVVTMDGDWNEIAARDSSNPVNETDPDNIAYVIYTSGSTGRPKGIAMPHRPLVNLLEWHNASLSTEARTLQFAPLSFDASFHEIFSAWTSGGTLYPIPNAVRFDTIMLGSLLVEERIQKITLPVVMLQQLAEEAWGKAQSLADLVVVITTGEQLLITAPILNLFQSMSWSSLHNHYGPSETHVVTSFVLPREAVQDWPSYSPIGKPIWNTSMYILDQNFCVMPFGIPAELYIGGDSLARGYLGRPSLTAERFTPNPLSLSAGERLYRTGDLARYLDGGDLELLGRMDHQTKIRGFRVEPGEIEAVIAEHPAVKAAVVLVRDIQGENRLIAYVTPENTNNLTAADLNQFAKQRLPEYMLPWRIVVMDEMPLNQNGKIDRKRLPDAEWSREAIEDLYLAPATAAEKVVAGIWSRVLDVEEIGIRDNFFRLGGHSMMATRLMFRIREAFGIEIPLRVLFAEPTVEGLINGMAKIWGGRETVEEVASALLEVDQLSEDELSMLMAENQ
;
A
#
# COMPACT_ATOMS: atom_id res chain seq x y z
N MET A 1 -0.22 9.56 -27.74
CA MET A 1 -0.05 10.60 -26.70
C MET A 1 0.17 11.99 -27.27
N ARG A 2 1.23 12.28 -28.06
CA ARG A 2 1.45 13.63 -28.60
C ARG A 2 0.33 14.20 -29.46
N GLU A 3 -0.28 13.38 -30.31
CA GLU A 3 -1.45 13.80 -31.08
C GLU A 3 -2.68 14.12 -30.20
N LEU A 4 -2.69 13.62 -28.95
CA LEU A 4 -3.66 13.99 -27.93
C LEU A 4 -3.22 15.22 -27.12
N SER A 5 -2.21 15.95 -27.60
CA SER A 5 -1.64 17.16 -26.98
C SER A 5 -1.01 16.92 -25.59
N VAL A 6 -0.49 15.72 -25.33
CA VAL A 6 0.35 15.44 -24.16
C VAL A 6 1.75 16.03 -24.40
N GLY A 7 2.23 16.80 -23.43
CA GLY A 7 3.54 17.47 -23.42
C GLY A 7 3.95 17.92 -22.01
N PRO A 8 4.97 18.80 -21.88
CA PRO A 8 5.47 19.27 -20.59
C PRO A 8 4.36 19.74 -19.62
N ASP A 9 4.42 19.27 -18.37
CA ASP A 9 3.46 19.53 -17.28
C ASP A 9 2.01 19.09 -17.52
N SER A 10 1.70 18.42 -18.65
CA SER A 10 0.42 17.73 -18.80
C SER A 10 0.38 16.46 -17.95
N THR A 11 -0.79 16.11 -17.42
CA THR A 11 -0.98 14.90 -16.63
C THR A 11 -1.88 13.91 -17.38
N VAL A 12 -1.45 12.65 -17.44
CA VAL A 12 -2.21 11.54 -18.06
C VAL A 12 -2.63 10.56 -16.98
N GLY A 13 -3.94 10.36 -16.81
CA GLY A 13 -4.48 9.36 -15.89
C GLY A 13 -4.19 7.95 -16.39
N MET A 14 -3.78 7.05 -15.49
CA MET A 14 -3.43 5.66 -15.82
C MET A 14 -4.15 4.70 -14.89
N GLN A 15 -5.22 4.06 -15.36
CA GLN A 15 -5.90 2.96 -14.67
C GLN A 15 -5.56 1.65 -15.38
N VAL A 16 -4.48 1.02 -14.94
CA VAL A 16 -3.90 -0.20 -15.53
C VAL A 16 -3.42 -1.10 -14.41
N ASP A 17 -3.61 -2.41 -14.55
CA ASP A 17 -3.07 -3.40 -13.62
C ASP A 17 -1.58 -3.69 -13.91
N GLY A 18 -0.90 -4.36 -12.98
CA GLY A 18 0.51 -4.73 -13.13
C GLY A 18 0.75 -5.67 -14.31
N SER A 19 1.31 -5.13 -15.40
CA SER A 19 1.50 -5.82 -16.68
C SER A 19 2.64 -5.20 -17.50
N LEU A 20 2.93 -5.76 -18.68
CA LEU A 20 3.83 -5.15 -19.64
C LEU A 20 3.27 -3.83 -20.18
N GLU A 21 1.96 -3.80 -20.43
CA GLU A 21 1.21 -2.65 -20.92
C GLU A 21 1.36 -1.47 -19.96
N MET A 22 1.23 -1.69 -18.65
CA MET A 22 1.45 -0.66 -17.64
C MET A 22 2.80 0.04 -17.82
N VAL A 23 3.87 -0.75 -17.99
CA VAL A 23 5.24 -0.28 -18.13
C VAL A 23 5.45 0.46 -19.44
N ILE A 24 4.86 -0.03 -20.54
CA ILE A 24 4.81 0.67 -21.84
C ILE A 24 4.08 2.01 -21.70
N GLY A 25 3.00 2.05 -20.92
CA GLY A 25 2.18 3.24 -20.71
C GLY A 25 2.95 4.35 -20.00
N VAL A 26 3.65 4.00 -18.92
CA VAL A 26 4.53 4.92 -18.19
C VAL A 26 5.57 5.52 -19.13
N LEU A 27 6.26 4.68 -19.92
CA LEU A 27 7.23 5.16 -20.90
C LEU A 27 6.59 6.04 -21.98
N GLY A 28 5.41 5.67 -22.47
CA GLY A 28 4.68 6.41 -23.49
C GLY A 28 4.29 7.82 -23.03
N VAL A 29 3.86 7.97 -21.77
CA VAL A 29 3.54 9.27 -21.17
C VAL A 29 4.80 10.13 -21.01
N LEU A 30 5.86 9.58 -20.41
CA LEU A 30 7.11 10.31 -20.16
C LEU A 30 7.82 10.71 -21.48
N LYS A 31 7.84 9.84 -22.49
CA LYS A 31 8.42 10.14 -23.82
C LYS A 31 7.61 11.18 -24.58
N ALA A 32 6.29 11.22 -24.37
CA ALA A 32 5.47 12.30 -24.91
C ALA A 32 5.76 13.64 -24.22
N GLY A 33 6.37 13.61 -23.03
CA GLY A 33 6.79 14.77 -22.24
C GLY A 33 5.84 15.10 -21.07
N GLY A 34 4.79 14.31 -20.87
CA GLY A 34 3.85 14.48 -19.76
C GLY A 34 4.23 13.68 -18.53
N GLY A 35 3.54 13.95 -17.42
CA GLY A 35 3.62 13.16 -16.20
C GLY A 35 2.44 12.21 -16.06
N TYR A 36 2.67 11.01 -15.52
CA TYR A 36 1.58 10.06 -15.29
C TYR A 36 0.91 10.27 -13.92
N LEU A 37 -0.41 10.05 -13.88
CA LEU A 37 -1.23 10.02 -12.67
C LEU A 37 -1.77 8.59 -12.51
N PRO A 38 -1.23 7.81 -11.57
CA PRO A 38 -1.77 6.49 -11.26
C PRO A 38 -3.20 6.59 -10.71
N LEU A 39 -4.11 5.83 -11.30
CA LEU A 39 -5.51 5.68 -10.91
C LEU A 39 -5.71 4.21 -10.53
N ASP A 40 -5.43 3.88 -9.27
CA ASP A 40 -5.41 2.50 -8.79
C ASP A 40 -6.78 1.83 -8.93
N SER A 41 -6.85 0.71 -9.64
CA SER A 41 -8.10 0.00 -9.97
C SER A 41 -8.86 -0.48 -8.74
N VAL A 42 -8.20 -0.57 -7.57
CA VAL A 42 -8.85 -0.94 -6.30
C VAL A 42 -9.55 0.25 -5.62
N TYR A 43 -9.36 1.48 -6.08
CA TYR A 43 -9.99 2.66 -5.47
C TYR A 43 -11.45 2.83 -5.92
N PRO A 44 -12.32 3.39 -5.05
CA PRO A 44 -13.69 3.70 -5.46
C PRO A 44 -13.73 4.70 -6.62
N ARG A 45 -14.70 4.53 -7.53
CA ARG A 45 -14.85 5.39 -8.72
C ARG A 45 -14.94 6.88 -8.42
N GLU A 46 -15.59 7.27 -7.32
CA GLU A 46 -15.68 8.67 -6.89
C GLU A 46 -14.30 9.27 -6.60
N ARG A 47 -13.43 8.48 -5.95
CA ARG A 47 -12.04 8.87 -5.69
C ARG A 47 -11.21 8.99 -6.97
N LEU A 48 -11.34 8.01 -7.87
CA LEU A 48 -10.64 8.03 -9.17
C LEU A 48 -11.05 9.25 -10.01
N THR A 49 -12.35 9.56 -10.04
CA THR A 49 -12.90 10.72 -10.73
C THR A 49 -12.36 12.01 -10.15
N TYR A 50 -12.41 12.17 -8.82
CA TYR A 50 -11.82 13.33 -8.13
C TYR A 50 -10.34 13.52 -8.46
N MET A 51 -9.54 12.44 -8.43
CA MET A 51 -8.11 12.51 -8.74
C MET A 51 -7.86 12.98 -10.18
N ALA A 52 -8.59 12.42 -11.15
CA ALA A 52 -8.48 12.82 -12.55
C ALA A 52 -8.90 14.28 -12.78
N GLU A 53 -9.97 14.74 -12.12
CA GLU A 53 -10.46 16.13 -12.20
C GLU A 53 -9.51 17.12 -11.54
N ASP A 54 -9.07 16.86 -10.30
CA ASP A 54 -8.16 17.72 -9.53
C ASP A 54 -6.79 17.85 -10.23
N ALA A 55 -6.36 16.81 -10.94
CA ALA A 55 -5.17 16.83 -11.78
C ALA A 55 -5.38 17.37 -13.19
N ASN A 56 -6.62 17.70 -13.59
CA ASN A 56 -6.97 18.11 -14.95
C ASN A 56 -6.45 17.11 -16.02
N ALA A 57 -6.55 15.82 -15.73
CA ALA A 57 -6.14 14.74 -16.62
C ALA A 57 -7.16 14.61 -17.76
N ARG A 58 -6.82 15.11 -18.95
CA ARG A 58 -7.70 15.06 -20.14
C ARG A 58 -7.59 13.78 -20.95
N VAL A 59 -6.53 13.02 -20.71
CA VAL A 59 -6.26 11.73 -21.35
C VAL A 59 -6.20 10.68 -20.26
N ILE A 60 -6.95 9.60 -20.46
CA ILE A 60 -6.93 8.40 -19.62
C ILE A 60 -6.38 7.25 -20.45
N LEU A 61 -5.28 6.66 -19.98
CA LEU A 61 -4.73 5.41 -20.50
C LEU A 61 -5.23 4.28 -19.61
N THR A 62 -5.85 3.27 -20.20
CA THR A 62 -6.51 2.21 -19.43
C THR A 62 -6.56 0.88 -20.18
N GLU A 63 -7.23 -0.11 -19.62
CA GLU A 63 -7.50 -1.41 -20.23
C GLU A 63 -8.98 -1.50 -20.64
N GLU A 64 -9.32 -2.35 -21.60
CA GLU A 64 -10.66 -2.43 -22.17
C GLU A 64 -11.72 -2.74 -21.10
N GLN A 65 -11.36 -3.55 -20.10
CA GLN A 65 -12.22 -3.86 -18.94
C GLN A 65 -12.67 -2.62 -18.14
N TYR A 66 -11.84 -1.58 -18.08
CA TYR A 66 -12.12 -0.34 -17.33
C TYR A 66 -12.65 0.79 -18.22
N ARG A 67 -12.67 0.61 -19.55
CA ARG A 67 -13.09 1.63 -20.52
C ARG A 67 -14.45 2.26 -20.18
N SER A 68 -15.39 1.44 -19.71
CA SER A 68 -16.75 1.89 -19.36
C SER A 68 -16.81 2.81 -18.13
N GLU A 69 -15.81 2.76 -17.24
CA GLU A 69 -15.72 3.63 -16.06
C GLU A 69 -15.40 5.08 -16.44
N TRP A 70 -14.77 5.27 -17.60
CA TRP A 70 -14.39 6.58 -18.17
C TRP A 70 -15.25 6.99 -19.36
N ALA A 71 -16.33 6.25 -19.63
CA ALA A 71 -17.23 6.57 -20.73
C ALA A 71 -18.10 7.81 -20.38
N GLY A 72 -17.95 8.87 -21.18
CA GLY A 72 -18.74 10.10 -21.07
C GLY A 72 -17.89 11.36 -20.85
N GLY A 73 -18.37 12.52 -21.34
CA GLY A 73 -17.69 13.81 -21.19
C GLY A 73 -16.63 14.10 -22.28
N GLU A 74 -15.68 14.98 -21.95
CA GLU A 74 -14.62 15.46 -22.86
C GLU A 74 -13.30 14.66 -22.76
N LEU A 75 -13.26 13.61 -21.94
CA LEU A 75 -12.07 12.79 -21.72
C LEU A 75 -11.70 11.98 -22.96
N ARG A 76 -10.40 11.90 -23.26
CA ARG A 76 -9.84 11.02 -24.29
C ARG A 76 -9.36 9.73 -23.65
N VAL A 77 -10.07 8.63 -23.88
CA VAL A 77 -9.73 7.30 -23.35
C VAL A 77 -8.99 6.51 -24.42
N VAL A 78 -7.84 5.94 -24.05
CA VAL A 78 -7.03 5.04 -24.89
C VAL A 78 -6.90 3.71 -24.16
N THR A 79 -7.29 2.61 -24.81
CA THR A 79 -7.15 1.26 -24.24
C THR A 79 -5.88 0.58 -24.74
N MET A 80 -5.01 0.17 -23.83
CA MET A 80 -3.68 -0.36 -24.16
C MET A 80 -3.72 -1.76 -24.79
N ASP A 81 -4.71 -2.55 -24.40
CA ASP A 81 -5.02 -3.92 -24.82
C ASP A 81 -6.06 -3.97 -25.95
N GLY A 82 -6.82 -2.89 -26.18
CA GLY A 82 -7.85 -2.79 -27.23
C GLY A 82 -7.43 -2.00 -28.46
N ASP A 83 -6.73 -0.87 -28.29
CA ASP A 83 -6.42 0.08 -29.38
C ASP A 83 -5.06 -0.21 -30.07
N TRP A 84 -4.45 -1.38 -29.85
CA TRP A 84 -3.08 -1.67 -30.31
C TRP A 84 -2.91 -1.57 -31.83
N ASN A 85 -3.93 -1.93 -32.62
CA ASN A 85 -3.89 -1.77 -34.08
C ASN A 85 -3.74 -0.31 -34.51
N GLU A 86 -4.38 0.62 -33.80
CA GLU A 86 -4.25 2.06 -34.06
C GLU A 86 -2.89 2.59 -33.58
N ILE A 87 -2.45 2.15 -32.40
CA ILE A 87 -1.15 2.53 -31.82
C ILE A 87 0.00 2.07 -32.72
N ALA A 88 -0.03 0.82 -33.20
CA ALA A 88 1.00 0.23 -34.05
C ALA A 88 1.06 0.86 -35.46
N ALA A 89 -0.01 1.53 -35.90
CA ALA A 89 -0.02 2.28 -37.16
C ALA A 89 0.66 3.66 -37.07
N ARG A 90 1.02 4.11 -35.87
CA ARG A 90 1.74 5.37 -35.65
C ARG A 90 3.26 5.19 -35.82
N ASP A 91 3.98 6.31 -35.94
CA ASP A 91 5.43 6.28 -36.01
C ASP A 91 6.02 5.68 -34.72
N SER A 92 6.92 4.70 -34.90
CA SER A 92 7.62 3.99 -33.83
C SER A 92 8.94 4.64 -33.44
N SER A 93 9.34 5.73 -34.11
CA SER A 93 10.52 6.51 -33.75
C SER A 93 10.39 7.12 -32.34
N ASN A 94 11.53 7.28 -31.65
CA ASN A 94 11.52 7.94 -30.35
C ASN A 94 11.19 9.43 -30.54
N PRO A 95 10.12 9.95 -29.95
CA PRO A 95 9.67 11.29 -30.26
C PRO A 95 10.60 12.35 -29.60
N VAL A 96 10.78 13.51 -30.25
CA VAL A 96 11.69 14.58 -29.78
C VAL A 96 11.19 15.16 -28.46
N ASN A 97 11.78 14.79 -27.33
CA ASN A 97 11.32 15.21 -26.01
C ASN A 97 11.72 16.66 -25.70
N GLU A 98 10.74 17.50 -25.33
CA GLU A 98 10.91 18.92 -24.98
C GLU A 98 10.86 19.18 -23.46
N THR A 99 10.84 18.12 -22.65
CA THR A 99 10.79 18.18 -21.19
C THR A 99 12.11 18.68 -20.59
N ASP A 100 11.99 19.59 -19.62
CA ASP A 100 13.05 20.09 -18.74
C ASP A 100 13.09 19.28 -17.42
N PRO A 101 14.24 19.18 -16.72
CA PRO A 101 14.31 18.50 -15.42
C PRO A 101 13.27 18.95 -14.38
N ASP A 102 12.77 20.18 -14.47
CA ASP A 102 11.79 20.71 -13.52
C ASP A 102 10.33 20.42 -13.92
N ASN A 103 10.09 19.84 -15.10
CA ASN A 103 8.76 19.37 -15.51
C ASN A 103 8.31 18.13 -14.76
N ILE A 104 6.99 17.97 -14.60
CA ILE A 104 6.37 16.87 -13.84
C ILE A 104 6.60 15.52 -14.54
N ALA A 105 7.16 14.56 -13.79
CA ALA A 105 7.29 13.16 -14.20
C ALA A 105 6.10 12.32 -13.73
N TYR A 106 5.60 12.57 -12.52
CA TYR A 106 4.36 11.96 -12.03
C TYR A 106 3.61 12.85 -11.05
N VAL A 107 2.32 12.55 -10.89
CA VAL A 107 1.49 13.06 -9.80
C VAL A 107 0.95 11.88 -9.01
N ILE A 108 1.39 11.73 -7.76
CA ILE A 108 0.91 10.67 -6.86
C ILE A 108 0.06 11.31 -5.76
N TYR A 109 -1.16 10.80 -5.58
CA TYR A 109 -2.06 11.26 -4.54
C TYR A 109 -1.80 10.57 -3.22
N THR A 110 -1.74 11.37 -2.15
CA THR A 110 -1.67 10.88 -0.78
C THR A 110 -2.87 11.37 0.02
N SER A 111 -3.09 10.76 1.19
CA SER A 111 -4.13 11.24 2.10
C SER A 111 -3.86 12.67 2.56
N GLY A 112 -4.92 13.46 2.75
CA GLY A 112 -4.82 14.88 3.05
C GLY A 112 -5.46 15.24 4.38
N SER A 113 -4.74 16.01 5.20
CA SER A 113 -5.21 16.52 6.50
C SER A 113 -6.45 17.44 6.41
N THR A 114 -6.79 17.93 5.22
CA THR A 114 -7.94 18.81 4.96
C THR A 114 -9.22 18.05 4.59
N GLY A 115 -9.20 16.72 4.61
CA GLY A 115 -10.38 15.90 4.27
C GLY A 115 -10.39 15.35 2.85
N ARG A 116 -9.48 15.81 1.98
CA ARG A 116 -9.41 15.38 0.58
C ARG A 116 -7.99 14.97 0.18
N PRO A 117 -7.83 13.98 -0.71
CA PRO A 117 -6.53 13.59 -1.24
C PRO A 117 -5.82 14.76 -1.90
N LYS A 118 -4.49 14.79 -1.74
CA LYS A 118 -3.60 15.82 -2.30
C LYS A 118 -2.61 15.20 -3.28
N GLY A 119 -2.55 15.73 -4.50
CA GLY A 119 -1.59 15.30 -5.53
C GLY A 119 -0.23 15.92 -5.30
N ILE A 120 0.82 15.09 -5.20
CA ILE A 120 2.22 15.54 -5.10
C ILE A 120 2.79 15.57 -6.50
N ALA A 121 3.18 16.76 -6.98
CA ALA A 121 3.76 16.95 -8.30
C ALA A 121 5.28 16.75 -8.24
N MET A 122 5.75 15.57 -8.66
CA MET A 122 7.17 15.22 -8.65
C MET A 122 7.82 15.51 -10.00
N PRO A 123 8.84 16.39 -10.06
CA PRO A 123 9.58 16.64 -11.29
C PRO A 123 10.64 15.57 -11.58
N HIS A 124 11.23 15.61 -12.78
CA HIS A 124 12.29 14.68 -13.18
C HIS A 124 13.57 14.80 -12.34
N ARG A 125 13.97 16.01 -11.94
CA ARG A 125 15.25 16.28 -11.25
C ARG A 125 15.46 15.43 -9.98
N PRO A 126 14.55 15.40 -8.98
CA PRO A 126 14.65 14.51 -7.82
C PRO A 126 14.84 13.04 -8.19
N LEU A 127 14.12 12.60 -9.22
CA LEU A 127 14.09 11.20 -9.64
C LEU A 127 15.39 10.79 -10.32
N VAL A 128 15.95 11.66 -11.18
CA VAL A 128 17.27 11.43 -11.77
C VAL A 128 18.35 11.42 -10.70
N ASN A 129 18.31 12.36 -9.74
CA ASN A 129 19.24 12.37 -8.60
C ASN A 129 19.22 11.04 -7.82
N LEU A 130 18.02 10.53 -7.51
CA LEU A 130 17.84 9.24 -6.86
C LEU A 130 18.42 8.08 -7.69
N LEU A 131 18.14 8.04 -8.99
CA LEU A 131 18.60 6.96 -9.86
C LEU A 131 20.12 6.96 -10.01
N GLU A 132 20.74 8.13 -10.17
CA GLU A 132 22.21 8.24 -10.24
C GLU A 132 22.88 7.79 -8.94
N TRP A 133 22.36 8.23 -7.78
CA TRP A 133 22.83 7.76 -6.47
C TRP A 133 22.64 6.25 -6.30
N HIS A 134 21.48 5.74 -6.71
CA HIS A 134 21.15 4.33 -6.60
C HIS A 134 22.09 3.48 -7.46
N ASN A 135 22.31 3.87 -8.72
CA ASN A 135 23.24 3.17 -9.59
C ASN A 135 24.63 3.18 -8.96
N ALA A 136 25.15 4.32 -8.51
CA ALA A 136 26.48 4.34 -7.90
C ALA A 136 26.62 3.52 -6.61
N SER A 137 25.55 3.40 -5.81
CA SER A 137 25.58 2.74 -4.50
C SER A 137 25.22 1.26 -4.52
N LEU A 138 24.38 0.85 -5.48
CA LEU A 138 23.72 -0.45 -5.52
C LEU A 138 23.89 -1.16 -6.89
N SER A 139 24.59 -0.58 -7.87
CA SER A 139 24.63 -1.06 -9.27
C SER A 139 24.87 -2.55 -9.36
N THR A 140 23.80 -3.26 -9.71
CA THR A 140 23.81 -4.64 -10.16
C THR A 140 22.83 -4.73 -11.31
N GLU A 141 23.30 -5.21 -12.46
CA GLU A 141 22.40 -5.71 -13.50
C GLU A 141 21.67 -6.89 -12.87
N ALA A 142 20.38 -6.70 -12.56
CA ALA A 142 19.64 -7.62 -11.71
C ALA A 142 18.23 -7.85 -12.25
N ARG A 143 17.73 -9.06 -12.02
CA ARG A 143 16.30 -9.39 -12.16
C ARG A 143 15.54 -8.73 -11.00
N THR A 144 14.82 -7.66 -11.32
CA THR A 144 14.13 -6.81 -10.35
C THR A 144 12.63 -7.06 -10.40
N LEU A 145 12.02 -7.40 -9.27
CA LEU A 145 10.57 -7.45 -9.16
C LEU A 145 10.00 -6.03 -9.13
N GLN A 146 8.96 -5.79 -9.93
CA GLN A 146 8.13 -4.60 -9.81
C GLN A 146 6.95 -4.96 -8.89
N PHE A 147 7.11 -4.69 -7.59
CA PHE A 147 6.13 -5.04 -6.57
C PHE A 147 5.12 -3.91 -6.36
N ALA A 148 5.58 -2.67 -6.15
CA ALA A 148 4.73 -1.57 -5.70
C ALA A 148 3.62 -1.21 -6.73
N PRO A 149 2.38 -0.89 -6.32
CA PRO A 149 1.41 -0.32 -7.25
C PRO A 149 1.94 1.00 -7.82
N LEU A 150 1.54 1.40 -9.04
CA LEU A 150 1.93 2.72 -9.58
C LEU A 150 1.52 3.89 -8.68
N SER A 151 0.47 3.70 -7.87
CA SER A 151 0.01 4.66 -6.85
C SER A 151 1.01 4.89 -5.70
N PHE A 152 2.09 4.11 -5.64
CA PHE A 152 3.22 4.30 -4.75
C PHE A 152 4.45 4.74 -5.51
N ASP A 153 5.13 5.74 -4.97
CA ASP A 153 6.35 6.29 -5.53
C ASP A 153 7.46 5.23 -5.69
N ALA A 154 7.57 4.26 -4.79
CA ALA A 154 8.48 3.12 -4.90
C ALA A 154 8.41 2.39 -6.25
N SER A 155 7.26 2.37 -6.94
CA SER A 155 7.14 1.74 -8.27
C SER A 155 8.04 2.42 -9.31
N PHE A 156 8.20 3.74 -9.24
CA PHE A 156 9.11 4.48 -10.12
C PHE A 156 10.54 4.00 -9.86
N HIS A 157 10.94 3.87 -8.60
CA HIS A 157 12.29 3.42 -8.25
C HIS A 157 12.55 2.01 -8.76
N GLU A 158 11.61 1.07 -8.56
CA GLU A 158 11.70 -0.30 -9.07
C GLU A 158 11.87 -0.34 -10.60
N ILE A 159 10.99 0.34 -11.33
CA ILE A 159 10.99 0.36 -12.81
C ILE A 159 12.30 0.94 -13.35
N PHE A 160 12.62 2.17 -12.95
CA PHE A 160 13.71 2.90 -13.59
C PHE A 160 15.08 2.46 -13.07
N SER A 161 15.23 2.04 -11.82
CA SER A 161 16.52 1.53 -11.34
C SER A 161 16.90 0.21 -11.99
N ALA A 162 15.92 -0.64 -12.34
CA ALA A 162 16.18 -1.85 -13.10
C ALA A 162 16.76 -1.51 -14.49
N TRP A 163 16.16 -0.57 -15.20
CA TRP A 163 16.60 -0.24 -16.56
C TRP A 163 17.86 0.62 -16.62
N THR A 164 18.04 1.57 -15.70
CA THR A 164 19.27 2.38 -15.69
C THR A 164 20.50 1.59 -15.31
N SER A 165 20.34 0.45 -14.62
CA SER A 165 21.43 -0.51 -14.35
C SER A 165 21.60 -1.58 -15.44
N GLY A 166 20.75 -1.59 -16.48
CA GLY A 166 20.75 -2.59 -17.55
C GLY A 166 20.02 -3.91 -17.20
N GLY A 167 19.37 -3.99 -16.06
CA GLY A 167 18.67 -5.18 -15.57
C GLY A 167 17.29 -5.44 -16.20
N THR A 168 16.67 -6.53 -15.74
CA THR A 168 15.35 -6.98 -16.19
C THR A 168 14.29 -6.62 -15.16
N LEU A 169 13.15 -6.09 -15.59
CA LEU A 169 12.01 -5.79 -14.73
C LEU A 169 10.93 -6.86 -14.87
N TYR A 170 10.39 -7.32 -13.74
CA TYR A 170 9.33 -8.31 -13.65
C TYR A 170 8.04 -7.71 -13.03
N PRO A 171 7.11 -7.17 -13.86
CA PRO A 171 5.80 -6.75 -13.39
C PRO A 171 4.94 -7.94 -12.96
N ILE A 172 4.24 -7.77 -11.83
CA ILE A 172 3.32 -8.77 -11.29
C ILE A 172 1.89 -8.24 -11.22
N PRO A 173 0.88 -9.08 -11.48
CA PRO A 173 -0.51 -8.72 -11.28
C PRO A 173 -0.84 -8.62 -9.79
N ASN A 174 -1.93 -7.91 -9.46
CA ASN A 174 -2.42 -7.73 -8.08
C ASN A 174 -2.64 -9.08 -7.35
N ALA A 175 -3.08 -10.12 -8.06
CA ALA A 175 -3.30 -11.45 -7.49
C ALA A 175 -2.03 -12.07 -6.88
N VAL A 176 -0.85 -11.84 -7.49
CA VAL A 176 0.43 -12.34 -6.98
C VAL A 176 0.96 -11.42 -5.87
N ARG A 177 0.80 -10.10 -6.02
CA ARG A 177 1.27 -9.11 -5.03
C ARG A 177 0.77 -9.39 -3.62
N PHE A 178 -0.50 -9.80 -3.49
CA PHE A 178 -1.15 -10.00 -2.21
C PHE A 178 -1.11 -11.45 -1.70
N ASP A 179 -0.41 -12.35 -2.41
CA ASP A 179 -0.23 -13.74 -2.02
C ASP A 179 1.25 -14.03 -1.83
N THR A 180 1.69 -14.12 -0.57
CA THR A 180 3.09 -14.37 -0.24
C THR A 180 3.60 -15.74 -0.67
N ILE A 181 2.71 -16.72 -0.89
CA ILE A 181 3.07 -18.04 -1.40
C ILE A 181 3.35 -17.95 -2.89
N MET A 182 2.42 -17.39 -3.68
CA MET A 182 2.63 -17.19 -5.11
C MET A 182 3.83 -16.28 -5.37
N LEU A 183 3.97 -15.22 -4.56
CA LEU A 183 5.12 -14.34 -4.62
C LEU A 183 6.42 -15.12 -4.35
N GLY A 184 6.49 -15.88 -3.27
CA GLY A 184 7.66 -16.71 -2.93
C GLY A 184 8.05 -17.67 -4.05
N SER A 185 7.06 -18.38 -4.63
CA SER A 185 7.27 -19.26 -5.79
C SER A 185 7.80 -18.50 -7.00
N LEU A 186 7.20 -17.34 -7.34
CA LEU A 186 7.64 -16.51 -8.46
C LEU A 186 9.08 -16.00 -8.26
N LEU A 187 9.46 -15.59 -7.04
CA LEU A 187 10.82 -15.16 -6.74
C LEU A 187 11.85 -16.25 -7.05
N VAL A 188 11.51 -17.51 -6.78
CA VAL A 188 12.37 -18.67 -7.07
C VAL A 188 12.35 -19.02 -8.55
N GLU A 189 11.18 -19.15 -9.16
CA GLU A 189 11.00 -19.57 -10.56
C GLU A 189 11.67 -18.58 -11.52
N GLU A 190 11.46 -17.28 -11.30
CA GLU A 190 12.04 -16.21 -12.14
C GLU A 190 13.44 -15.80 -11.71
N ARG A 191 13.96 -16.39 -10.62
CA ARG A 191 15.29 -16.14 -10.07
C ARG A 191 15.51 -14.66 -9.81
N ILE A 192 14.55 -14.05 -9.13
CA ILE A 192 14.58 -12.63 -8.80
C ILE A 192 15.75 -12.34 -7.87
N GLN A 193 16.45 -11.24 -8.12
CA GLN A 193 17.68 -10.85 -7.42
C GLN A 193 17.49 -9.56 -6.59
N LYS A 194 16.55 -8.71 -6.99
CA LYS A 194 16.27 -7.44 -6.33
C LYS A 194 14.77 -7.25 -6.10
N ILE A 195 14.41 -6.90 -4.88
CA ILE A 195 13.03 -6.60 -4.49
C ILE A 195 12.98 -5.35 -3.63
N THR A 196 11.88 -4.60 -3.73
CA THR A 196 11.55 -3.51 -2.81
C THR A 196 10.20 -3.84 -2.17
N LEU A 197 10.16 -3.97 -0.85
CA LEU A 197 8.97 -4.37 -0.11
C LEU A 197 8.70 -3.44 1.09
N PRO A 198 7.43 -3.07 1.35
CA PRO A 198 7.05 -2.54 2.65
C PRO A 198 7.48 -3.48 3.78
N VAL A 199 7.76 -2.94 4.98
CA VAL A 199 8.22 -3.74 6.13
C VAL A 199 7.26 -4.90 6.43
N VAL A 200 5.95 -4.65 6.39
CA VAL A 200 4.92 -5.70 6.57
C VAL A 200 5.03 -6.83 5.55
N MET A 201 5.35 -6.53 4.29
CA MET A 201 5.47 -7.55 3.24
C MET A 201 6.76 -8.35 3.40
N LEU A 202 7.85 -7.69 3.78
CA LEU A 202 9.10 -8.34 4.10
C LEU A 202 8.93 -9.32 5.27
N GLN A 203 8.22 -8.91 6.33
CA GLN A 203 7.92 -9.74 7.48
C GLN A 203 7.17 -11.01 7.08
N GLN A 204 6.07 -10.87 6.35
CA GLN A 204 5.26 -12.01 5.93
C GLN A 204 6.00 -12.94 4.96
N LEU A 205 6.78 -12.39 4.03
CA LEU A 205 7.62 -13.20 3.15
C LEU A 205 8.64 -14.01 3.96
N ALA A 206 9.24 -13.41 4.99
CA ALA A 206 10.19 -14.08 5.87
C ALA A 206 9.56 -15.20 6.69
N GLU A 207 8.34 -14.99 7.22
CA GLU A 207 7.58 -16.01 7.94
C GLU A 207 7.22 -17.21 7.05
N GLU A 208 6.73 -16.95 5.83
CA GLU A 208 6.32 -18.00 4.90
C GLU A 208 7.54 -18.78 4.38
N ALA A 209 8.62 -18.09 4.00
CA ALA A 209 9.85 -18.74 3.54
C ALA A 209 10.47 -19.62 4.63
N TRP A 210 10.44 -19.17 5.89
CA TRP A 210 10.87 -19.96 7.04
C TRP A 210 10.01 -21.20 7.26
N GLY A 211 8.68 -21.04 7.28
CA GLY A 211 7.74 -22.13 7.51
C GLY A 211 7.82 -23.25 6.48
N LYS A 212 8.21 -22.93 5.24
CA LYS A 212 8.34 -23.89 4.13
C LYS A 212 9.77 -24.34 3.83
N ALA A 213 10.76 -23.83 4.56
CA ALA A 213 12.18 -23.96 4.21
C ALA A 213 12.47 -23.60 2.73
N GLN A 214 11.74 -22.62 2.19
CA GLN A 214 11.88 -22.19 0.80
C GLN A 214 13.15 -21.35 0.66
N SER A 215 14.03 -21.75 -0.25
CA SER A 215 15.30 -21.04 -0.47
C SER A 215 15.12 -19.87 -1.44
N LEU A 216 15.30 -18.65 -0.97
CA LEU A 216 15.36 -17.43 -1.80
C LEU A 216 16.81 -17.09 -2.19
N ALA A 217 17.60 -18.10 -2.57
CA ALA A 217 19.06 -17.98 -2.73
C ALA A 217 19.53 -16.98 -3.79
N ASP A 218 18.72 -16.72 -4.83
CA ASP A 218 19.07 -15.77 -5.89
C ASP A 218 18.88 -14.30 -5.43
N LEU A 219 18.18 -14.01 -4.32
CA LEU A 219 18.03 -12.64 -3.80
C LEU A 219 19.37 -12.08 -3.28
N VAL A 220 19.73 -10.90 -3.78
CA VAL A 220 20.97 -10.17 -3.45
C VAL A 220 20.68 -8.84 -2.76
N VAL A 221 19.64 -8.14 -3.21
CA VAL A 221 19.28 -6.81 -2.71
C VAL A 221 17.82 -6.80 -2.30
N VAL A 222 17.57 -6.65 -1.01
CA VAL A 222 16.24 -6.43 -0.46
C VAL A 222 16.17 -5.00 0.05
N ILE A 223 15.32 -4.18 -0.56
CA ILE A 223 15.06 -2.82 -0.10
C ILE A 223 13.75 -2.83 0.67
N THR A 224 13.71 -2.13 1.80
CA THR A 224 12.48 -1.82 2.49
C THR A 224 12.35 -0.33 2.74
N THR A 225 11.11 0.13 2.76
CA THR A 225 10.77 1.53 2.99
C THR A 225 9.34 1.61 3.49
N GLY A 226 8.94 2.81 3.86
CA GLY A 226 7.57 3.09 4.19
C GLY A 226 7.28 2.93 5.67
N GLU A 227 7.93 2.09 6.48
CA GLU A 227 7.62 2.00 7.92
C GLU A 227 8.91 1.90 8.75
N GLN A 228 8.79 2.04 10.07
CA GLN A 228 9.92 1.78 10.95
C GLN A 228 10.30 0.30 10.83
N LEU A 229 11.54 0.03 10.41
CA LEU A 229 12.02 -1.33 10.27
C LEU A 229 12.38 -1.91 11.65
N LEU A 230 11.60 -2.90 12.06
CA LEU A 230 11.87 -3.80 13.18
C LEU A 230 12.47 -5.10 12.65
N ILE A 231 13.65 -5.46 13.13
CA ILE A 231 14.33 -6.70 12.78
C ILE A 231 13.81 -7.83 13.68
N THR A 232 12.97 -8.68 13.11
CA THR A 232 12.34 -9.81 13.79
C THR A 232 13.13 -11.11 13.59
N ALA A 233 12.81 -12.15 14.37
CA ALA A 233 13.42 -13.47 14.21
C ALA A 233 13.18 -14.07 12.80
N PRO A 234 11.96 -14.03 12.21
CA PRO A 234 11.76 -14.45 10.82
C PRO A 234 12.66 -13.72 9.81
N ILE A 235 12.79 -12.39 9.93
CA ILE A 235 13.66 -11.61 9.05
C ILE A 235 15.12 -12.05 9.21
N LEU A 236 15.63 -12.14 10.45
CA LEU A 236 16.99 -12.60 10.72
C LEU A 236 17.26 -13.98 10.11
N ASN A 237 16.34 -14.91 10.33
CA ASN A 237 16.42 -16.27 9.82
C ASN A 237 16.44 -16.33 8.28
N LEU A 238 15.58 -15.54 7.63
CA LEU A 238 15.55 -15.43 6.17
C LEU A 238 16.92 -14.97 5.65
N PHE A 239 17.48 -13.88 6.18
CA PHE A 239 18.79 -13.37 5.73
C PHE A 239 19.95 -14.28 6.11
N GLN A 240 19.89 -15.01 7.22
CA GLN A 240 20.89 -16.03 7.58
C GLN A 240 20.93 -17.18 6.56
N SER A 241 19.77 -17.57 6.02
CA SER A 241 19.66 -18.65 5.02
C SER A 241 20.18 -18.26 3.63
N MET A 242 20.19 -16.96 3.30
CA MET A 242 20.76 -16.44 2.05
C MET A 242 22.26 -16.18 2.19
N SER A 243 23.04 -16.36 1.12
CA SER A 243 24.50 -16.22 1.18
C SER A 243 25.03 -14.82 0.86
N TRP A 244 24.28 -14.01 0.11
CA TRP A 244 24.77 -12.71 -0.40
C TRP A 244 23.80 -11.55 -0.19
N SER A 245 22.65 -11.80 0.45
CA SER A 245 21.56 -10.83 0.51
C SER A 245 21.81 -9.74 1.55
N SER A 246 21.73 -8.48 1.14
CA SER A 246 21.76 -7.31 2.02
C SER A 246 20.37 -6.69 2.14
N LEU A 247 20.07 -6.17 3.34
CA LEU A 247 18.83 -5.44 3.61
C LEU A 247 19.13 -3.93 3.61
N HIS A 248 18.35 -3.15 2.88
CA HIS A 248 18.51 -1.70 2.78
C HIS A 248 17.26 -1.03 3.34
N ASN A 249 17.41 -0.28 4.42
CA ASN A 249 16.34 0.53 5.00
C ASN A 249 16.36 1.91 4.36
N HIS A 250 15.48 2.13 3.40
CA HIS A 250 15.29 3.41 2.74
C HIS A 250 14.23 4.23 3.46
N TYR A 251 14.41 5.54 3.48
CA TYR A 251 13.40 6.45 4.00
C TYR A 251 13.21 7.63 3.06
N GLY A 252 11.95 8.01 2.94
CA GLY A 252 11.55 9.34 2.58
C GLY A 252 10.03 9.45 2.35
N PRO A 253 9.47 10.64 2.58
CA PRO A 253 8.07 10.93 2.28
C PRO A 253 7.85 11.10 0.77
N SER A 254 6.62 10.96 0.29
CA SER A 254 6.31 11.12 -1.14
C SER A 254 6.62 12.51 -1.70
N GLU A 255 6.67 13.53 -0.86
CA GLU A 255 7.13 14.88 -1.21
C GLU A 255 8.62 14.95 -1.57
N THR A 256 9.38 13.89 -1.30
CA THR A 256 10.81 13.83 -1.63
C THR A 256 11.27 12.52 -2.24
N HIS A 257 10.38 11.52 -2.35
CA HIS A 257 10.75 10.13 -2.58
C HIS A 257 11.75 9.64 -1.52
N VAL A 258 12.54 8.62 -1.84
CA VAL A 258 13.68 8.13 -1.03
C VAL A 258 14.77 9.20 -0.97
N VAL A 259 15.18 9.54 0.25
CA VAL A 259 16.19 10.57 0.54
C VAL A 259 17.28 10.12 1.50
N THR A 260 17.09 8.99 2.19
CA THR A 260 18.14 8.36 3.00
C THR A 260 18.16 6.85 2.80
N SER A 261 19.30 6.24 3.11
CA SER A 261 19.47 4.78 3.12
C SER A 261 20.40 4.34 4.23
N PHE A 262 20.06 3.22 4.88
CA PHE A 262 20.90 2.48 5.80
C PHE A 262 21.07 1.05 5.31
N VAL A 263 22.32 0.58 5.26
CA VAL A 263 22.65 -0.77 4.79
C VAL A 263 22.85 -1.69 6.00
N LEU A 264 22.10 -2.78 6.01
CA LEU A 264 22.26 -3.92 6.90
C LEU A 264 22.95 -5.03 6.09
N PRO A 265 24.29 -5.14 6.16
CA PRO A 265 25.04 -6.03 5.30
C PRO A 265 24.93 -7.49 5.78
N ARG A 266 25.04 -8.42 4.84
CA ARG A 266 24.89 -9.86 5.10
C ARG A 266 25.85 -10.37 6.16
N GLU A 267 27.10 -9.94 6.09
CA GLU A 267 28.19 -10.35 6.97
C GLU A 267 27.95 -9.97 8.44
N ALA A 268 27.11 -8.98 8.71
CA ALA A 268 26.79 -8.50 10.05
C ALA A 268 25.40 -8.93 10.54
N VAL A 269 24.74 -9.89 9.88
CA VAL A 269 23.35 -10.29 10.19
C VAL A 269 23.11 -10.64 11.67
N GLN A 270 24.13 -11.15 12.38
CA GLN A 270 24.03 -11.49 13.80
C GLN A 270 24.07 -10.26 14.72
N ASP A 271 24.59 -9.14 14.22
CA ASP A 271 24.81 -7.89 14.95
C ASP A 271 23.84 -6.78 14.51
N TRP A 272 22.83 -7.10 13.69
CA TRP A 272 21.82 -6.13 13.26
C TRP A 272 21.04 -5.58 14.48
N PRO A 273 20.82 -4.26 14.55
CA PRO A 273 20.04 -3.67 15.62
C PRO A 273 18.57 -4.08 15.51
N SER A 274 17.86 -4.18 16.64
CA SER A 274 16.42 -4.48 16.64
C SER A 274 15.61 -3.42 15.88
N TYR A 275 15.95 -2.14 16.04
CA TYR A 275 15.39 -1.05 15.26
C TYR A 275 16.46 -0.50 14.32
N SER A 276 16.19 -0.54 13.02
CA SER A 276 17.14 -0.01 12.04
C SER A 276 17.04 1.52 11.97
N PRO A 277 18.17 2.24 12.01
CA PRO A 277 18.22 3.65 11.61
C PRO A 277 17.76 3.82 10.15
N ILE A 278 17.38 5.04 9.78
CA ILE A 278 17.09 5.40 8.39
C ILE A 278 18.35 5.87 7.63
N GLY A 279 19.48 5.93 8.33
CA GLY A 279 20.82 6.09 7.76
C GLY A 279 21.15 7.50 7.33
N LYS A 280 21.83 7.64 6.19
CA LYS A 280 22.44 8.92 5.76
C LYS A 280 21.75 9.46 4.50
N PRO A 281 21.80 10.79 4.29
CA PRO A 281 21.25 11.41 3.08
C PRO A 281 21.88 10.85 1.81
N ILE A 282 21.07 10.70 0.76
CA ILE A 282 21.55 10.45 -0.60
C ILE A 282 22.18 11.71 -1.19
N TRP A 283 22.70 11.63 -2.41
CA TRP A 283 23.30 12.78 -3.09
C TRP A 283 22.34 13.98 -3.18
N ASN A 284 22.93 15.18 -3.18
CA ASN A 284 22.24 16.47 -3.32
C ASN A 284 21.04 16.67 -2.37
N THR A 285 21.03 15.95 -1.24
CA THR A 285 19.97 16.00 -0.24
C THR A 285 20.54 16.50 1.08
N SER A 286 19.87 17.46 1.68
CA SER A 286 20.18 17.93 3.03
C SER A 286 19.11 17.47 4.01
N MET A 287 19.53 16.98 5.18
CA MET A 287 18.62 16.56 6.25
C MET A 287 18.94 17.41 7.49
N TYR A 288 17.92 17.94 8.15
CA TYR A 288 18.08 18.79 9.33
C TYR A 288 17.14 18.36 10.44
N ILE A 289 17.64 18.27 11.67
CA ILE A 289 16.82 18.15 12.88
C ILE A 289 16.68 19.54 13.48
N LEU A 290 15.49 20.13 13.40
CA LEU A 290 15.26 21.53 13.75
C LEU A 290 14.20 21.69 14.86
N ASP A 291 14.38 22.72 15.68
CA ASP A 291 13.31 23.22 16.55
C ASP A 291 12.35 24.18 15.81
N GLN A 292 11.33 24.67 16.51
CA GLN A 292 10.35 25.62 15.99
C GLN A 292 10.91 26.97 15.53
N ASN A 293 12.16 27.30 15.87
CA ASN A 293 12.86 28.52 15.47
C ASN A 293 13.88 28.27 14.36
N PHE A 294 13.89 27.09 13.75
CA PHE A 294 14.89 26.64 12.76
C PHE A 294 16.32 26.56 13.31
N CYS A 295 16.50 26.38 14.62
CA CYS A 295 17.80 26.08 15.21
C CYS A 295 18.14 24.61 14.99
N VAL A 296 19.38 24.32 14.57
CA VAL A 296 19.87 22.94 14.40
C VAL A 296 20.09 22.29 15.77
N MET A 297 19.52 21.10 15.97
CA MET A 297 19.66 20.35 17.21
C MET A 297 21.01 19.62 17.31
N PRO A 298 21.61 19.52 18.51
CA PRO A 298 22.77 18.66 18.75
C PRO A 298 22.47 17.17 18.49
N PHE A 299 23.52 16.37 18.28
CA PHE A 299 23.39 14.92 18.19
C PHE A 299 22.71 14.34 19.44
N GLY A 300 21.89 13.31 19.24
CA GLY A 300 21.11 12.64 20.28
C GLY A 300 19.81 13.35 20.69
N ILE A 301 19.63 14.63 20.34
CA ILE A 301 18.45 15.42 20.74
C ILE A 301 17.34 15.31 19.69
N PRO A 302 16.16 14.75 20.05
CA PRO A 302 15.02 14.66 19.13
C PRO A 302 14.39 16.01 18.80
N ALA A 303 14.12 16.25 17.52
CA ALA A 303 13.20 17.29 17.07
C ALA A 303 12.64 16.97 15.68
N GLU A 304 11.97 17.94 15.04
CA GLU A 304 11.32 17.73 13.75
C GLU A 304 12.35 17.60 12.62
N LEU A 305 12.12 16.64 11.74
CA LEU A 305 12.95 16.41 10.56
C LEU A 305 12.53 17.33 9.40
N TYR A 306 13.51 17.97 8.77
CA TYR A 306 13.36 18.79 7.56
C TYR A 306 14.28 18.27 6.46
N ILE A 307 13.79 18.30 5.22
CA ILE A 307 14.50 17.82 4.03
C ILE A 307 14.70 18.99 3.07
N GLY A 308 15.89 19.14 2.50
CA GLY A 308 16.19 20.15 1.48
C GLY A 308 17.04 19.58 0.34
N GLY A 309 17.33 20.42 -0.65
CA GLY A 309 18.13 20.08 -1.83
C GLY A 309 17.31 19.59 -3.02
N ASP A 310 17.96 18.87 -3.94
CA ASP A 310 17.41 18.52 -5.26
C ASP A 310 16.36 17.41 -5.23
N SER A 311 16.08 16.83 -4.05
CA SER A 311 15.11 15.75 -3.88
C SER A 311 13.68 16.24 -3.66
N LEU A 312 13.43 17.55 -3.61
CA LEU A 312 12.10 18.08 -3.31
C LEU A 312 11.13 18.02 -4.49
N ALA A 313 9.90 17.59 -4.23
CA ALA A 313 8.78 17.78 -5.15
C ALA A 313 8.55 19.28 -5.45
N ARG A 314 7.86 19.55 -6.56
CA ARG A 314 7.44 20.93 -6.89
C ARG A 314 6.51 21.47 -5.80
N GLY A 315 5.62 20.62 -5.30
CA GLY A 315 4.65 20.92 -4.26
C GLY A 315 3.38 20.10 -4.44
N TYR A 316 2.29 20.59 -3.88
CA TYR A 316 0.97 19.99 -4.03
C TYR A 316 0.19 20.64 -5.18
N LEU A 317 -0.28 19.83 -6.12
CA LEU A 317 -0.97 20.26 -7.33
C LEU A 317 -2.21 21.08 -6.97
N GLY A 318 -2.35 22.29 -7.53
CA GLY A 318 -3.50 23.16 -7.26
C GLY A 318 -3.64 23.66 -5.81
N ARG A 319 -2.65 23.44 -4.94
CA ARG A 319 -2.72 23.79 -3.50
C ARG A 319 -1.54 24.70 -3.07
N PRO A 320 -1.48 25.97 -3.52
CA PRO A 320 -0.37 26.86 -3.21
C PRO A 320 -0.23 27.15 -1.70
N SER A 321 -1.34 27.30 -0.97
CA SER A 321 -1.30 27.55 0.49
C SER A 321 -0.72 26.38 1.26
N LEU A 322 -1.15 25.14 0.97
CA LEU A 322 -0.59 23.94 1.60
C LEU A 322 0.88 23.73 1.19
N THR A 323 1.21 24.05 -0.06
CA THR A 323 2.60 24.00 -0.53
C THR A 323 3.47 24.99 0.24
N ALA A 324 3.03 26.23 0.45
CA ALA A 324 3.78 27.22 1.23
C ALA A 324 3.91 26.84 2.72
N GLU A 325 2.92 26.16 3.28
CA GLU A 325 2.96 25.64 4.66
C GLU A 325 4.02 24.55 4.83
N ARG A 326 4.14 23.64 3.86
CA ARG A 326 5.00 22.44 3.97
C ARG A 326 6.35 22.57 3.28
N PHE A 327 6.46 23.36 2.23
CA PHE A 327 7.69 23.66 1.50
C PHE A 327 8.11 25.10 1.81
N THR A 328 8.68 25.28 3.00
CA THR A 328 9.11 26.58 3.53
C THR A 328 10.44 27.04 2.91
N PRO A 329 10.76 28.33 2.89
CA PRO A 329 12.11 28.79 2.55
C PRO A 329 13.17 28.15 3.47
N ASN A 330 14.36 27.85 2.94
CA ASN A 330 15.47 27.33 3.73
C ASN A 330 16.33 28.48 4.31
N PRO A 331 16.20 28.84 5.60
CA PRO A 331 16.99 29.91 6.20
C PRO A 331 18.46 29.52 6.43
N LEU A 332 18.78 28.22 6.31
CA LEU A 332 20.13 27.68 6.51
C LEU A 332 20.94 27.63 5.22
N SER A 333 20.30 27.86 4.06
CA SER A 333 20.98 27.88 2.78
C SER A 333 21.53 29.26 2.43
N LEU A 334 22.71 29.28 1.81
CA LEU A 334 23.29 30.48 1.21
C LEU A 334 22.75 30.76 -0.20
N SER A 335 22.10 29.78 -0.82
CA SER A 335 21.53 29.90 -2.17
C SER A 335 20.11 30.44 -2.11
N ALA A 336 19.83 31.47 -2.90
CA ALA A 336 18.48 32.05 -2.99
C ALA A 336 17.49 31.05 -3.62
N GLY A 337 16.28 30.97 -3.06
CA GLY A 337 15.20 30.14 -3.58
C GLY A 337 15.18 28.69 -3.06
N GLU A 338 16.17 28.29 -2.25
CA GLU A 338 16.19 26.98 -1.62
C GLU A 338 15.02 26.81 -0.63
N ARG A 339 14.49 25.58 -0.58
CA ARG A 339 13.33 25.22 0.24
C ARG A 339 13.66 24.09 1.20
N LEU A 340 12.89 24.01 2.27
CA LEU A 340 12.82 22.86 3.17
C LEU A 340 11.41 22.29 3.12
N TYR A 341 11.31 20.97 2.94
CA TYR A 341 10.11 20.22 3.22
C TYR A 341 10.05 19.84 4.70
N ARG A 342 8.96 20.23 5.35
CA ARG A 342 8.65 19.94 6.75
C ARG A 342 7.92 18.61 6.87
N THR A 343 8.59 17.56 7.35
CA THR A 343 8.06 16.19 7.27
C THR A 343 6.98 15.92 8.32
N GLY A 344 7.06 16.55 9.49
CA GLY A 344 6.28 16.17 10.68
C GLY A 344 6.80 14.92 11.40
N ASP A 345 7.93 14.36 10.95
CA ASP A 345 8.58 13.23 11.62
C ASP A 345 9.47 13.71 12.77
N LEU A 346 9.45 12.98 13.88
CA LEU A 346 10.36 13.16 15.00
C LEU A 346 11.60 12.28 14.75
N ALA A 347 12.78 12.88 14.74
CA ALA A 347 14.03 12.17 14.48
C ALA A 347 15.20 12.75 15.27
N ARG A 348 16.33 12.04 15.29
CA ARG A 348 17.60 12.53 15.84
C ARG A 348 18.79 11.96 15.07
N TYR A 349 19.92 12.64 15.17
CA TYR A 349 21.22 12.07 14.77
C TYR A 349 21.79 11.19 15.87
N LEU A 350 22.35 10.04 15.48
CA LEU A 350 23.19 9.19 16.32
C LEU A 350 24.65 9.66 16.26
N ASP A 351 25.49 9.20 17.20
CA ASP A 351 26.91 9.58 17.29
C ASP A 351 27.72 9.22 16.02
N GLY A 352 27.22 8.29 15.18
CA GLY A 352 27.81 7.91 13.87
C GLY A 352 27.33 8.73 12.67
N GLY A 353 26.45 9.71 12.89
CA GLY A 353 25.84 10.55 11.86
C GLY A 353 24.68 9.89 11.09
N ASP A 354 24.27 8.68 11.47
CA ASP A 354 23.04 8.07 10.99
C ASP A 354 21.83 8.73 11.66
N LEU A 355 20.73 8.83 10.92
CA LEU A 355 19.45 9.31 11.41
C LEU A 355 18.62 8.15 11.98
N GLU A 356 18.04 8.39 13.14
CA GLU A 356 17.05 7.51 13.76
C GLU A 356 15.68 8.20 13.74
N LEU A 357 14.67 7.47 13.25
CA LEU A 357 13.28 7.91 13.26
C LEU A 357 12.62 7.47 14.58
N LEU A 358 11.91 8.38 15.24
CA LEU A 358 11.30 8.18 16.55
C LEU A 358 9.77 8.20 16.51
N GLY A 359 9.20 8.46 15.33
CA GLY A 359 7.76 8.51 15.10
C GLY A 359 7.30 9.84 14.51
N ARG A 360 6.06 10.21 14.80
CA ARG A 360 5.36 11.38 14.25
C ARG A 360 5.12 12.42 15.32
N MET A 361 5.18 13.69 14.94
CA MET A 361 4.73 14.81 15.78
C MET A 361 3.23 15.10 15.64
N ASP A 362 2.62 14.66 14.54
CA ASP A 362 1.18 14.79 14.28
C ASP A 362 0.46 13.43 14.38
N HIS A 363 -0.82 13.39 13.98
CA HIS A 363 -1.64 12.18 14.04
C HIS A 363 -1.56 11.34 12.76
N GLN A 364 -0.73 11.73 11.79
CA GLN A 364 -0.52 10.92 10.60
C GLN A 364 0.07 9.57 11.01
N THR A 365 -0.35 8.52 10.33
CA THR A 365 0.20 7.19 10.56
C THR A 365 0.48 6.48 9.24
N LYS A 366 1.13 5.34 9.36
CA LYS A 366 1.24 4.38 8.28
C LYS A 366 0.62 3.06 8.72
N ILE A 367 -0.22 2.53 7.84
CA ILE A 367 -0.93 1.27 8.04
C ILE A 367 -0.56 0.39 6.86
N ARG A 368 0.29 -0.61 7.11
CA ARG A 368 0.74 -1.58 6.11
C ARG A 368 1.42 -0.92 4.91
N GLY A 369 2.23 0.11 5.18
CA GLY A 369 2.94 0.93 4.20
C GLY A 369 2.11 2.10 3.63
N PHE A 370 0.79 2.12 3.80
CA PHE A 370 -0.06 3.20 3.28
C PHE A 370 -0.05 4.40 4.22
N ARG A 371 0.16 5.59 3.67
CA ARG A 371 0.06 6.86 4.40
C ARG A 371 -1.41 7.19 4.67
N VAL A 372 -1.79 7.25 5.95
CA VAL A 372 -3.16 7.53 6.38
C VAL A 372 -3.19 8.78 7.25
N GLU A 373 -4.09 9.70 6.90
CA GLU A 373 -4.47 10.86 7.70
C GLU A 373 -5.83 10.56 8.35
N PRO A 374 -5.90 10.36 9.68
CA PRO A 374 -7.18 10.16 10.37
C PRO A 374 -8.18 11.28 10.09
N GLY A 375 -7.69 12.51 9.89
CA GLY A 375 -8.52 13.66 9.52
C GLY A 375 -9.26 13.51 8.18
N GLU A 376 -8.73 12.77 7.20
CA GLU A 376 -9.45 12.47 5.95
C GLU A 376 -10.67 11.58 6.22
N ILE A 377 -10.49 10.60 7.09
CA ILE A 377 -11.55 9.67 7.48
C ILE A 377 -12.60 10.39 8.34
N GLU A 378 -12.17 11.23 9.28
CA GLU A 378 -13.03 12.11 10.09
C GLU A 378 -13.91 12.99 9.18
N ALA A 379 -13.31 13.63 8.17
CA ALA A 379 -14.03 14.49 7.24
C ALA A 379 -15.06 13.72 6.41
N VAL A 380 -14.70 12.56 5.83
CA VAL A 380 -15.65 11.74 5.08
C VAL A 380 -16.79 11.26 5.96
N ILE A 381 -16.53 10.76 7.17
CA ILE A 381 -17.61 10.32 8.08
C ILE A 381 -18.52 11.50 8.46
N ALA A 382 -17.96 12.69 8.67
CA ALA A 382 -18.71 13.89 8.99
C ALA A 382 -19.58 14.42 7.82
N GLU A 383 -19.33 14.02 6.57
CA GLU A 383 -20.20 14.35 5.43
C GLU A 383 -21.53 13.58 5.46
N HIS A 384 -21.63 12.51 6.26
CA HIS A 384 -22.89 11.77 6.40
C HIS A 384 -23.94 12.64 7.12
N PRO A 385 -25.16 12.86 6.56
CA PRO A 385 -26.13 13.82 7.11
C PRO A 385 -26.60 13.56 8.55
N ALA A 386 -26.46 12.33 9.03
CA ALA A 386 -26.83 11.94 10.38
C ALA A 386 -25.67 12.03 11.40
N VAL A 387 -24.48 12.50 11.01
CA VAL A 387 -23.30 12.61 11.89
C VAL A 387 -23.14 14.05 12.38
N LYS A 388 -23.01 14.21 13.70
CA LYS A 388 -22.72 15.47 14.37
C LYS A 388 -21.22 15.70 14.54
N ALA A 389 -20.50 14.65 14.90
CA ALA A 389 -19.05 14.68 15.13
C ALA A 389 -18.43 13.32 14.85
N ALA A 390 -17.22 13.31 14.30
CA ALA A 390 -16.43 12.11 14.06
C ALA A 390 -14.98 12.35 14.49
N VAL A 391 -14.38 11.33 15.12
CA VAL A 391 -12.97 11.34 15.54
C VAL A 391 -12.38 10.00 15.20
N VAL A 392 -11.19 9.98 14.60
CA VAL A 392 -10.52 8.73 14.23
C VAL A 392 -9.21 8.63 14.98
N LEU A 393 -9.02 7.50 15.68
CA LEU A 393 -7.79 7.19 16.39
C LEU A 393 -7.13 5.98 15.77
N VAL A 394 -5.80 5.97 15.85
CA VAL A 394 -4.99 4.80 15.59
C VAL A 394 -4.73 4.11 16.92
N ARG A 395 -4.92 2.80 16.97
CA ARG A 395 -4.61 1.96 18.12
C ARG A 395 -3.75 0.80 17.67
N ASP A 396 -2.73 0.48 18.47
CA ASP A 396 -2.02 -0.80 18.35
C ASP A 396 -2.94 -1.89 18.90
N ILE A 397 -3.30 -2.84 18.04
CA ILE A 397 -4.03 -4.05 18.41
C ILE A 397 -3.15 -5.22 17.97
N GLN A 398 -2.56 -5.92 18.95
CA GLN A 398 -1.68 -7.08 18.72
C GLN A 398 -0.47 -6.78 17.81
N GLY A 399 0.13 -5.59 17.94
CA GLY A 399 1.29 -5.18 17.16
C GLY A 399 0.96 -4.58 15.79
N GLU A 400 -0.33 -4.45 15.45
CA GLU A 400 -0.76 -3.80 14.22
C GLU A 400 -1.56 -2.51 14.49
N ASN A 401 -1.21 -1.45 13.77
CA ASN A 401 -1.98 -0.22 13.77
C ASN A 401 -3.36 -0.44 13.12
N ARG A 402 -4.42 -0.14 13.85
CA ARG A 402 -5.82 -0.21 13.43
C ARG A 402 -6.53 1.12 13.61
N LEU A 403 -7.44 1.45 12.71
CA LEU A 403 -8.25 2.67 12.74
C LEU A 403 -9.54 2.43 13.53
N ILE A 404 -9.85 3.31 14.47
CA ILE A 404 -11.09 3.27 15.25
C ILE A 404 -11.77 4.63 15.11
N ALA A 405 -12.97 4.64 14.54
CA ALA A 405 -13.78 5.84 14.44
C ALA A 405 -14.76 5.90 15.61
N TYR A 406 -14.84 7.06 16.25
CA TYR A 406 -15.84 7.40 17.26
C TYR A 406 -16.78 8.41 16.62
N VAL A 407 -18.08 8.20 16.74
CA VAL A 407 -19.08 9.00 16.03
C VAL A 407 -20.22 9.37 16.97
N THR A 408 -20.60 10.65 16.96
CA THR A 408 -21.80 11.14 17.63
C THR A 408 -22.87 11.45 16.58
N PRO A 409 -24.07 10.87 16.67
CA PRO A 409 -25.15 11.14 15.73
C PRO A 409 -25.78 12.52 15.95
N GLU A 410 -26.32 13.12 14.89
CA GLU A 410 -27.07 14.39 14.91
C GLU A 410 -28.44 14.22 15.58
N ASN A 411 -29.07 13.06 15.40
CA ASN A 411 -30.31 12.65 16.08
C ASN A 411 -30.19 11.21 16.59
N THR A 412 -30.76 10.88 17.74
CA THR A 412 -30.64 9.55 18.40
C THR A 412 -31.33 8.38 17.68
N ASN A 413 -31.82 8.55 16.46
CA ASN A 413 -32.51 7.49 15.73
C ASN A 413 -31.62 6.86 14.63
N ASN A 414 -31.39 5.55 14.78
CA ASN A 414 -31.02 4.56 13.76
C ASN A 414 -29.69 4.72 12.99
N LEU A 415 -28.78 5.63 13.36
CA LEU A 415 -27.44 5.62 12.75
C LEU A 415 -26.62 4.44 13.29
N THR A 416 -26.37 3.43 12.45
CA THR A 416 -25.57 2.27 12.84
C THR A 416 -24.13 2.37 12.34
N ALA A 417 -23.23 1.62 12.96
CA ALA A 417 -21.87 1.44 12.46
C ALA A 417 -21.83 0.88 11.03
N ALA A 418 -22.83 0.05 10.65
CA ALA A 418 -22.92 -0.53 9.31
C ALA A 418 -23.23 0.54 8.25
N ASP A 419 -24.16 1.46 8.53
CA ASP A 419 -24.51 2.56 7.62
C ASP A 419 -23.30 3.46 7.34
N LEU A 420 -22.55 3.81 8.39
CA LEU A 420 -21.35 4.64 8.29
C LEU A 420 -20.22 3.94 7.55
N ASN A 421 -20.04 2.64 7.78
CA ASN A 421 -19.03 1.87 7.06
C ASN A 421 -19.37 1.77 5.57
N GLN A 422 -20.65 1.55 5.22
CA GLN A 422 -21.09 1.54 3.83
C GLN A 422 -20.90 2.90 3.16
N PHE A 423 -21.19 3.99 3.87
CA PHE A 423 -20.98 5.35 3.38
C PHE A 423 -19.51 5.66 3.13
N ALA A 424 -18.63 5.28 4.07
CA ALA A 424 -17.19 5.46 3.98
C ALA A 424 -16.58 4.64 2.82
N LYS A 425 -17.01 3.38 2.64
CA LYS A 425 -16.53 2.47 1.60
C LYS A 425 -16.74 2.97 0.17
N GLN A 426 -17.70 3.85 -0.06
CA GLN A 426 -17.93 4.46 -1.37
C GLN A 426 -16.91 5.56 -1.73
N ARG A 427 -16.21 6.11 -0.74
CA ARG A 427 -15.37 7.32 -0.87
C ARG A 427 -13.90 7.09 -0.49
N LEU A 428 -13.68 6.22 0.49
CA LEU A 428 -12.35 5.93 1.01
C LEU A 428 -11.80 4.62 0.42
N PRO A 429 -10.49 4.56 0.15
CA PRO A 429 -9.80 3.29 -0.07
C PRO A 429 -9.97 2.36 1.13
N GLU A 430 -9.92 1.06 0.88
CA GLU A 430 -10.14 0.04 1.90
C GLU A 430 -9.21 0.16 3.12
N TYR A 431 -7.93 0.45 2.90
CA TYR A 431 -6.93 0.62 3.97
C TYR A 431 -7.21 1.82 4.89
N MET A 432 -8.12 2.73 4.49
CA MET A 432 -8.56 3.88 5.30
C MET A 432 -9.88 3.63 6.02
N LEU A 433 -10.54 2.48 5.80
CA LEU A 433 -11.78 2.18 6.49
C LEU A 433 -11.52 1.89 7.97
N PRO A 434 -12.31 2.46 8.90
CA PRO A 434 -12.20 2.12 10.30
C PRO A 434 -12.42 0.62 10.52
N TRP A 435 -11.50 -0.02 11.25
CA TRP A 435 -11.67 -1.39 11.71
C TRP A 435 -12.90 -1.52 12.62
N ARG A 436 -13.18 -0.46 13.40
CA ARG A 436 -14.37 -0.36 14.24
C ARG A 436 -14.92 1.05 14.24
N ILE A 437 -16.25 1.16 14.25
CA ILE A 437 -16.99 2.41 14.46
C ILE A 437 -17.74 2.30 15.79
N VAL A 438 -17.41 3.18 16.73
CA VAL A 438 -18.03 3.28 18.05
C VAL A 438 -19.00 4.46 18.03
N VAL A 439 -20.30 4.18 18.04
CA VAL A 439 -21.32 5.22 18.14
C VAL A 439 -21.47 5.62 19.61
N MET A 440 -21.36 6.92 19.89
CA MET A 440 -21.38 7.50 21.23
C MET A 440 -22.43 8.59 21.33
N ASP A 441 -23.07 8.69 22.49
CA ASP A 441 -24.05 9.76 22.76
C ASP A 441 -23.41 11.16 22.72
N GLU A 442 -22.17 11.28 23.21
CA GLU A 442 -21.42 12.55 23.21
C GLU A 442 -19.90 12.33 23.18
N MET A 443 -19.18 13.24 22.52
CA MET A 443 -17.71 13.25 22.53
C MET A 443 -17.16 13.79 23.85
N PRO A 444 -16.15 13.15 24.46
CA PRO A 444 -15.48 13.71 25.63
C PRO A 444 -14.77 15.01 25.22
N LEU A 445 -15.01 16.08 25.98
CA LEU A 445 -14.35 17.37 25.79
C LEU A 445 -13.34 17.65 26.91
N ASN A 446 -12.27 18.37 26.58
CA ASN A 446 -11.32 18.93 27.55
C ASN A 446 -11.83 20.24 28.15
N GLN A 447 -11.08 20.82 29.10
CA GLN A 447 -11.45 22.07 29.79
C GLN A 447 -11.62 23.28 28.85
N ASN A 448 -11.08 23.21 27.63
CA ASN A 448 -11.20 24.26 26.61
C ASN A 448 -12.32 23.98 25.60
N GLY A 449 -13.18 22.97 25.85
CA GLY A 449 -14.28 22.61 24.95
C GLY A 449 -13.85 21.93 23.65
N LYS A 450 -12.58 21.50 23.53
CA LYS A 450 -12.10 20.68 22.39
C LYS A 450 -12.22 19.20 22.73
N ILE A 451 -12.39 18.36 21.71
CA ILE A 451 -12.43 16.89 21.88
C ILE A 451 -11.16 16.39 22.60
N ASP A 452 -11.35 15.62 23.65
CA ASP A 452 -10.30 14.97 24.42
C ASP A 452 -10.09 13.53 23.94
N ARG A 453 -9.21 13.39 22.95
CA ARG A 453 -8.86 12.10 22.33
C ARG A 453 -8.34 11.05 23.32
N LYS A 454 -7.76 11.47 24.45
CA LYS A 454 -7.21 10.56 25.47
C LYS A 454 -8.30 9.94 26.36
N ARG A 455 -9.48 10.57 26.39
CA ARG A 455 -10.63 10.11 27.17
C ARG A 455 -11.63 9.30 26.32
N LEU A 456 -11.34 9.10 25.04
CA LEU A 456 -12.14 8.21 24.21
C LEU A 456 -11.98 6.77 24.75
N PRO A 457 -13.08 6.02 24.88
CA PRO A 457 -13.04 4.69 25.48
C PRO A 457 -12.13 3.79 24.65
N ASP A 458 -11.33 2.97 25.33
CA ASP A 458 -10.60 1.93 24.63
C ASP A 458 -11.61 0.98 24.01
N ALA A 459 -11.40 0.70 22.73
CA ALA A 459 -12.13 -0.34 22.05
C ALA A 459 -11.51 -1.66 22.51
N GLU A 460 -11.91 -2.13 23.69
CA GLU A 460 -11.50 -3.45 24.15
C GLU A 460 -11.83 -4.47 23.06
N TRP A 461 -10.83 -5.31 22.76
CA TRP A 461 -11.06 -6.59 22.10
C TRP A 461 -11.78 -7.46 23.12
N SER A 462 -13.10 -7.40 23.14
CA SER A 462 -13.92 -8.38 23.83
C SER A 462 -14.86 -9.00 22.81
N ARG A 463 -14.75 -10.34 22.68
CA ARG A 463 -15.68 -11.17 21.90
C ARG A 463 -17.13 -10.92 22.36
N GLU A 464 -17.30 -10.53 23.62
CA GLU A 464 -18.57 -10.17 24.27
C GLU A 464 -19.22 -8.89 23.71
N ALA A 465 -18.44 -7.96 23.12
CA ALA A 465 -18.99 -6.76 22.47
C ALA A 465 -19.37 -6.99 20.99
N ILE A 466 -19.18 -8.20 20.47
CA ILE A 466 -19.68 -8.64 19.17
C ILE A 466 -21.04 -9.28 19.43
N GLU A 467 -22.11 -8.49 19.43
CA GLU A 467 -23.52 -8.96 19.53
C GLU A 467 -23.99 -9.75 18.29
N ASP A 468 -23.09 -10.49 17.63
CA ASP A 468 -23.48 -11.52 16.68
C ASP A 468 -23.42 -12.84 17.45
N LEU A 469 -24.59 -13.42 17.77
CA LEU A 469 -24.70 -14.76 18.37
C LEU A 469 -23.73 -15.69 17.64
N TYR A 470 -22.69 -16.19 18.32
CA TYR A 470 -21.76 -17.14 17.72
C TYR A 470 -22.54 -18.33 17.15
N LEU A 471 -22.52 -18.46 15.83
CA LEU A 471 -23.14 -19.56 15.10
C LEU A 471 -22.03 -20.47 14.61
N ALA A 472 -21.88 -21.61 15.28
CA ALA A 472 -20.85 -22.59 14.93
C ALA A 472 -21.07 -23.15 13.51
N PRO A 473 -19.98 -23.38 12.74
CA PRO A 473 -20.04 -24.08 11.47
C PRO A 473 -20.73 -25.45 11.58
N ALA A 474 -21.82 -25.66 10.85
CA ALA A 474 -22.62 -26.89 10.94
C ALA A 474 -22.44 -27.79 9.72
N THR A 475 -22.47 -27.20 8.52
CA THR A 475 -22.35 -27.89 7.23
C THR A 475 -20.89 -28.20 6.86
N ALA A 476 -20.67 -29.03 5.83
CA ALA A 476 -19.32 -29.37 5.39
C ALA A 476 -18.63 -28.12 4.83
N ALA A 477 -19.34 -27.35 4.00
CA ALA A 477 -18.82 -26.11 3.43
C ALA A 477 -18.46 -25.08 4.50
N GLU A 478 -19.33 -24.89 5.51
CA GLU A 478 -19.05 -23.98 6.62
C GLU A 478 -17.80 -24.41 7.39
N LYS A 479 -17.62 -25.70 7.67
CA LYS A 479 -16.45 -26.21 8.40
C LYS A 479 -15.15 -26.00 7.63
N VAL A 480 -15.13 -26.34 6.34
CA VAL A 480 -13.94 -26.16 5.49
C VAL A 480 -13.59 -24.68 5.37
N VAL A 481 -14.57 -23.83 5.03
CA VAL A 481 -14.32 -22.39 4.85
C VAL A 481 -13.91 -21.73 6.17
N ALA A 482 -14.60 -22.02 7.28
CA ALA A 482 -14.21 -21.51 8.61
C ALA A 482 -12.81 -22.00 9.03
N GLY A 483 -12.45 -23.25 8.72
CA GLY A 483 -11.09 -23.77 8.97
C GLY A 483 -10.01 -23.08 8.12
N ILE A 484 -10.31 -22.72 6.87
CA ILE A 484 -9.43 -21.89 6.06
C ILE A 484 -9.27 -20.50 6.70
N TRP A 485 -10.37 -19.87 7.10
CA TRP A 485 -10.33 -18.56 7.77
C TRP A 485 -9.51 -18.62 9.06
N SER A 486 -9.69 -19.67 9.87
CA SER A 486 -9.00 -19.86 11.15
C SER A 486 -7.49 -19.85 10.95
N ARG A 487 -6.99 -20.59 9.96
CA ARG A 487 -5.56 -20.63 9.59
C ARG A 487 -5.05 -19.32 8.99
N VAL A 488 -5.89 -18.58 8.30
CA VAL A 488 -5.50 -17.29 7.70
C VAL A 488 -5.45 -16.19 8.76
N LEU A 489 -6.43 -16.16 9.66
CA LEU A 489 -6.61 -15.14 10.70
C LEU A 489 -5.86 -15.44 12.01
N ASP A 490 -5.38 -16.67 12.19
CA ASP A 490 -4.87 -17.19 13.47
C ASP A 490 -5.90 -17.07 14.60
N VAL A 491 -7.14 -17.46 14.30
CA VAL A 491 -8.28 -17.41 15.23
C VAL A 491 -8.86 -18.82 15.37
N GLU A 492 -8.87 -19.36 16.59
CA GLU A 492 -9.27 -20.76 16.85
C GLU A 492 -10.75 -21.06 16.51
N GLU A 493 -11.67 -20.14 16.81
CA GLU A 493 -13.11 -20.35 16.61
C GLU A 493 -13.71 -19.26 15.73
N ILE A 494 -14.22 -19.64 14.56
CA ILE A 494 -14.86 -18.75 13.61
C ILE A 494 -16.32 -19.15 13.41
N GLY A 495 -17.22 -18.26 13.79
CA GLY A 495 -18.65 -18.37 13.54
C GLY A 495 -19.00 -18.03 12.09
N ILE A 496 -20.09 -18.60 11.58
CA ILE A 496 -20.44 -18.46 10.16
C ILE A 496 -20.83 -17.03 9.75
N ARG A 497 -21.17 -16.19 10.73
CA ARG A 497 -21.52 -14.77 10.57
C ARG A 497 -20.45 -13.82 11.08
N ASP A 498 -19.33 -14.35 11.56
CA ASP A 498 -18.22 -13.51 11.96
C ASP A 498 -17.69 -12.75 10.75
N ASN A 499 -17.42 -11.47 10.95
CA ASN A 499 -16.95 -10.60 9.89
C ASN A 499 -15.43 -10.71 9.77
N PHE A 500 -14.93 -11.09 8.60
CA PHE A 500 -13.51 -11.28 8.30
C PHE A 500 -12.64 -10.11 8.78
N PHE A 501 -13.05 -8.88 8.44
CA PHE A 501 -12.29 -7.67 8.74
C PHE A 501 -12.36 -7.29 10.22
N ARG A 502 -13.50 -7.56 10.88
CA ARG A 502 -13.64 -7.36 12.34
C ARG A 502 -12.79 -8.35 13.12
N LEU A 503 -12.63 -9.58 12.63
CA LEU A 503 -11.71 -10.57 13.20
C LEU A 503 -10.23 -10.24 13.00
N GLY A 504 -9.91 -9.11 12.36
CA GLY A 504 -8.54 -8.67 12.13
C GLY A 504 -8.06 -8.87 10.69
N GLY A 505 -8.89 -9.48 9.83
CA GLY A 505 -8.62 -9.65 8.40
C GLY A 505 -8.46 -8.34 7.65
N HIS A 506 -7.77 -8.40 6.50
CA HIS A 506 -7.52 -7.27 5.60
C HIS A 506 -7.29 -7.69 4.16
N SER A 507 -7.23 -6.75 3.21
CA SER A 507 -7.10 -7.02 1.75
C SER A 507 -6.12 -8.14 1.39
N MET A 508 -4.97 -8.17 2.06
CA MET A 508 -3.92 -9.16 1.80
C MET A 508 -4.26 -10.54 2.38
N MET A 509 -4.73 -10.61 3.62
CA MET A 509 -5.27 -11.86 4.19
C MET A 509 -6.50 -12.32 3.41
N ALA A 510 -7.30 -11.38 2.90
CA ALA A 510 -8.45 -11.63 2.05
C ALA A 510 -8.01 -12.29 0.74
N THR A 511 -6.98 -11.77 0.06
CA THR A 511 -6.42 -12.45 -1.12
C THR A 511 -5.89 -13.84 -0.80
N ARG A 512 -5.12 -14.00 0.29
CA ARG A 512 -4.65 -15.33 0.75
C ARG A 512 -5.81 -16.28 1.03
N LEU A 513 -6.89 -15.78 1.64
CA LEU A 513 -8.12 -16.52 1.88
C LEU A 513 -8.77 -16.95 0.57
N MET A 514 -8.96 -16.03 -0.38
CA MET A 514 -9.56 -16.33 -1.69
C MET A 514 -8.75 -17.38 -2.44
N PHE A 515 -7.41 -17.32 -2.37
CA PHE A 515 -6.54 -18.32 -2.98
C PHE A 515 -6.69 -19.70 -2.32
N ARG A 516 -6.65 -19.79 -0.99
CA ARG A 516 -6.85 -21.08 -0.30
C ARG A 516 -8.22 -21.69 -0.57
N ILE A 517 -9.25 -20.85 -0.75
CA ILE A 517 -10.56 -21.32 -1.20
C ILE A 517 -10.48 -21.83 -2.64
N ARG A 518 -9.77 -21.14 -3.53
CA ARG A 518 -9.54 -21.62 -4.90
C ARG A 518 -8.79 -22.95 -4.93
N GLU A 519 -7.76 -23.14 -4.11
CA GLU A 519 -7.06 -24.42 -4.02
C GLU A 519 -7.97 -25.53 -3.51
N ALA A 520 -8.71 -25.27 -2.43
CA ALA A 520 -9.58 -26.27 -1.83
C ALA A 520 -10.75 -26.65 -2.76
N PHE A 521 -11.42 -25.65 -3.33
CA PHE A 521 -12.67 -25.84 -4.05
C PHE A 521 -12.51 -25.85 -5.58
N GLY A 522 -11.36 -25.47 -6.13
CA GLY A 522 -11.16 -25.34 -7.58
C GLY A 522 -11.96 -24.19 -8.21
N ILE A 523 -12.42 -23.23 -7.41
CA ILE A 523 -13.29 -22.12 -7.83
C ILE A 523 -12.60 -20.78 -7.65
N GLU A 524 -12.68 -19.93 -8.68
CA GLU A 524 -12.22 -18.55 -8.59
C GLU A 524 -13.41 -17.63 -8.25
N ILE A 525 -13.37 -17.07 -7.04
CA ILE A 525 -14.40 -16.15 -6.58
C ILE A 525 -13.81 -14.73 -6.63
N PRO A 526 -14.49 -13.78 -7.27
CA PRO A 526 -14.04 -12.39 -7.29
C PRO A 526 -13.90 -11.85 -5.87
N LEU A 527 -12.75 -11.22 -5.54
CA LEU A 527 -12.47 -10.67 -4.21
C LEU A 527 -13.58 -9.70 -3.72
N ARG A 528 -14.23 -8.98 -4.65
CA ARG A 528 -15.41 -8.13 -4.37
C ARG A 528 -16.54 -8.85 -3.62
N VAL A 529 -16.65 -10.18 -3.74
CA VAL A 529 -17.65 -10.99 -3.04
C VAL A 529 -17.38 -11.01 -1.54
N LEU A 530 -16.15 -11.32 -1.13
CA LEU A 530 -15.75 -11.25 0.28
C LEU A 530 -15.91 -9.83 0.83
N PHE A 531 -15.65 -8.81 0.03
CA PHE A 531 -15.89 -7.44 0.44
C PHE A 531 -17.37 -7.09 0.60
N ALA A 532 -18.25 -7.64 -0.25
CA ALA A 532 -19.68 -7.38 -0.20
C ALA A 532 -20.34 -8.14 0.95
N GLU A 533 -19.98 -9.40 1.15
CA GLU A 533 -20.52 -10.28 2.18
C GLU A 533 -19.34 -10.91 2.96
N PRO A 534 -18.74 -10.18 3.93
CA PRO A 534 -17.49 -10.55 4.61
C PRO A 534 -17.69 -11.60 5.70
N THR A 535 -18.50 -12.62 5.46
CA THR A 535 -18.78 -13.71 6.40
C THR A 535 -18.55 -15.06 5.72
N VAL A 536 -18.32 -16.11 6.50
CA VAL A 536 -18.23 -17.49 5.96
C VAL A 536 -19.52 -17.85 5.20
N GLU A 537 -20.68 -17.51 5.77
CA GLU A 537 -21.99 -17.70 5.12
C GLU A 537 -22.07 -16.95 3.78
N GLY A 538 -21.64 -15.69 3.75
CA GLY A 538 -21.64 -14.85 2.54
C GLY A 538 -20.73 -15.39 1.45
N LEU A 539 -19.57 -15.89 1.82
CA LEU A 539 -18.59 -16.46 0.89
C LEU A 539 -19.10 -17.75 0.26
N ILE A 540 -19.73 -18.62 1.05
CA ILE A 540 -20.39 -19.84 0.58
C ILE A 540 -21.55 -19.49 -0.37
N ASN A 541 -22.34 -18.46 -0.06
CA ASN A 541 -23.39 -17.99 -0.96
C ASN A 541 -22.79 -17.47 -2.29
N GLY A 542 -21.64 -16.80 -2.22
CA GLY A 542 -20.86 -16.40 -3.40
C GLY A 542 -20.45 -17.58 -4.26
N MET A 543 -19.93 -18.64 -3.65
CA MET A 543 -19.57 -19.91 -4.32
C MET A 543 -20.79 -20.57 -4.97
N ALA A 544 -21.90 -20.65 -4.23
CA ALA A 544 -23.14 -21.23 -4.72
C ALA A 544 -23.70 -20.49 -5.95
N LYS A 545 -23.55 -19.15 -6.02
CA LYS A 545 -23.94 -18.37 -7.19
C LYS A 545 -23.13 -18.72 -8.45
N ILE A 546 -21.86 -19.10 -8.29
CA ILE A 546 -20.97 -19.47 -9.41
C ILE A 546 -21.24 -20.91 -9.87
N TRP A 547 -21.44 -21.84 -8.93
CA TRP A 547 -21.70 -23.26 -9.24
C TRP A 547 -23.17 -23.60 -9.49
N GLY A 548 -24.08 -22.64 -9.35
CA GLY A 548 -25.51 -22.85 -9.63
C GLY A 548 -26.28 -23.55 -8.51
N GLY A 549 -25.70 -23.68 -7.31
CA GLY A 549 -26.37 -24.27 -6.16
C GLY A 549 -25.47 -24.44 -4.95
N ARG A 550 -26.08 -24.45 -3.76
CA ARG A 550 -25.37 -24.72 -2.49
C ARG A 550 -25.02 -26.22 -2.34
N GLU A 551 -25.79 -27.10 -2.97
CA GLU A 551 -25.58 -28.56 -2.95
C GLU A 551 -24.20 -28.94 -3.51
N THR A 552 -23.80 -28.38 -4.66
CA THR A 552 -22.49 -28.63 -5.27
C THR A 552 -21.34 -28.16 -4.38
N VAL A 553 -21.53 -27.06 -3.65
CA VAL A 553 -20.54 -26.57 -2.68
C VAL A 553 -20.36 -27.57 -1.54
N GLU A 554 -21.46 -28.11 -1.02
CA GLU A 554 -21.45 -29.10 0.07
C GLU A 554 -20.86 -30.44 -0.37
N GLU A 555 -21.11 -30.88 -1.59
CA GLU A 555 -20.53 -32.12 -2.13
C GLU A 555 -19.00 -32.04 -2.19
N VAL A 556 -18.46 -30.95 -2.75
CA VAL A 556 -17.00 -30.73 -2.80
C VAL A 556 -16.42 -30.60 -1.40
N ALA A 557 -17.08 -29.86 -0.51
CA ALA A 557 -16.62 -29.70 0.87
C ALA A 557 -16.61 -31.01 1.66
N SER A 558 -17.61 -31.87 1.43
CA SER A 558 -17.70 -33.18 2.08
C SER A 558 -16.55 -34.08 1.63
N ALA A 559 -16.25 -34.11 0.33
CA ALA A 559 -15.10 -34.85 -0.20
C ALA A 559 -13.77 -34.35 0.39
N LEU A 560 -13.59 -33.03 0.55
CA LEU A 560 -12.38 -32.46 1.18
C LEU A 560 -12.23 -32.90 2.64
N LEU A 561 -13.31 -32.91 3.42
CA LEU A 561 -13.28 -33.34 4.83
C LEU A 561 -13.02 -34.84 4.97
N GLU A 562 -13.48 -35.67 4.02
CA GLU A 562 -13.17 -37.09 3.99
C GLU A 562 -11.68 -37.32 3.70
N VAL A 563 -11.09 -36.56 2.78
CA VAL A 563 -9.65 -36.65 2.46
C VAL A 563 -8.77 -36.21 3.63
N ASP A 564 -9.16 -35.17 4.37
CA ASP A 564 -8.41 -34.64 5.53
C ASP A 564 -8.46 -35.59 6.76
N GLN A 565 -9.35 -36.60 6.74
CA GLN A 565 -9.45 -37.64 7.77
C GLN A 565 -8.67 -38.93 7.44
N LEU A 566 -8.12 -39.04 6.22
CA LEU A 566 -7.32 -40.19 5.82
C LEU A 566 -5.89 -40.07 6.36
N SER A 567 -5.36 -41.16 6.89
CA SER A 567 -3.96 -41.28 7.26
C SER A 567 -3.03 -41.23 6.03
N GLU A 568 -1.74 -40.91 6.20
CA GLU A 568 -0.75 -40.92 5.11
C GLU A 568 -0.69 -42.27 4.37
N ASP A 569 -0.96 -43.38 5.07
CA ASP A 569 -1.03 -44.72 4.51
C ASP A 569 -2.26 -44.92 3.61
N GLU A 570 -3.42 -44.35 3.98
CA GLU A 570 -4.66 -44.44 3.20
C GLU A 570 -4.62 -43.56 1.95
N LEU A 571 -4.03 -42.37 2.06
CA LEU A 571 -3.75 -41.48 0.91
C LEU A 571 -2.82 -42.15 -0.11
N SER A 572 -1.79 -42.86 0.37
CA SER A 572 -0.85 -43.59 -0.49
C SER A 572 -1.51 -44.77 -1.22
N MET A 573 -2.48 -45.46 -0.61
CA MET A 573 -3.25 -46.53 -1.26
C MET A 573 -4.18 -46.00 -2.36
N LEU A 574 -4.87 -44.88 -2.13
CA LEU A 574 -5.76 -44.25 -3.11
C LEU A 574 -5.02 -43.72 -4.35
N MET A 575 -3.78 -43.26 -4.19
CA MET A 575 -2.93 -42.86 -5.32
C MET A 575 -2.37 -44.05 -6.10
N ALA A 576 -2.22 -45.22 -5.46
CA ALA A 576 -1.76 -46.44 -6.11
C ALA A 576 -2.87 -47.16 -6.92
N GLU A 577 -4.14 -46.95 -6.58
CA GLU A 577 -5.28 -47.52 -7.33
C GLU A 577 -5.68 -46.70 -8.57
N ASN A 578 -5.14 -45.48 -8.73
CA ASN A 578 -5.41 -44.58 -9.87
C ASN A 578 -4.24 -44.49 -10.89
N GLN A 579 -3.25 -45.40 -10.82
CA GLN A 579 -2.28 -45.68 -11.89
C GLN A 579 -2.64 -46.99 -12.60
#